data_AF-A0A7X8E399-F1
#
_entry.id   AF-A0A7X8E399-F1
#
_cell.length_a   1.000
_cell.length_b   1.000
_cell.length_c   1.000
_cell.angle_alpha   90.00
_cell.angle_beta   90.00
_cell.angle_gamma   90.00
#
_symmetry.space_group_name_H-M   'P 1'
#
loop_
_entity.id
_entity.type
_entity.pdbx_description
1 polymer ?
#
loop_
_entity_poly.entity_id
_entity_poly.type
_entity_poly.pdbx_seq_one_letter_code
_entity_poly.pdbx_strand_id
1 'polypeptide(L)'
;MKQEIDTPNIDIREDYLLKKDDLLDILLQDKTTGKNILWATDSYEQKGKKYAPLASITSDLVTGKNSKLIQPRAVKSKEEQLLRTRDKAEVFTPLSIVKQMNEACDNKRVTKSNWQEYVSLLKLEITCGEAPFIVSRYDPVSDKQELLPLKKRVG
;
A
#
# COMPACT_ATOMS: atom_id res chain seq x y z
N MET A 1 -9.54 -21.70 19.25
CA MET A 1 -10.21 -20.45 18.81
C MET A 1 -9.60 -20.04 17.49
N LYS A 2 -10.36 -20.07 16.39
CA LYS A 2 -9.94 -19.39 15.16
C LYS A 2 -10.00 -17.89 15.48
N GLN A 3 -8.85 -17.23 15.58
CA GLN A 3 -8.85 -15.77 15.53
C GLN A 3 -9.46 -15.39 14.18
N GLU A 4 -10.57 -14.67 14.18
CA GLU A 4 -11.11 -14.04 12.98
C GLU A 4 -10.10 -13.00 12.51
N ILE A 5 -9.18 -13.43 11.66
CA ILE A 5 -8.28 -12.57 10.90
C ILE A 5 -9.01 -12.27 9.59
N ASP A 6 -10.07 -11.47 9.66
CA ASP A 6 -10.50 -10.74 8.47
C ASP A 6 -11.25 -9.52 8.94
N THR A 7 -10.52 -8.42 9.09
CA THR A 7 -11.19 -7.12 9.02
C THR A 7 -11.61 -6.99 7.57
N PRO A 8 -12.92 -6.93 7.23
CA PRO A 8 -13.38 -6.83 5.83
C PRO A 8 -13.02 -5.48 5.18
N ASN A 9 -12.26 -4.64 5.89
CA ASN A 9 -11.92 -3.29 5.51
C ASN A 9 -10.64 -3.28 4.66
N ILE A 10 -10.68 -2.52 3.57
CA ILE A 10 -9.53 -2.28 2.69
C ILE A 10 -8.42 -1.46 3.38
N ASP A 11 -8.79 -0.70 4.41
CA ASP A 11 -7.88 0.08 5.25
C ASP A 11 -7.24 -0.79 6.34
N ILE A 12 -5.92 -0.97 6.25
CA ILE A 12 -5.16 -1.68 7.28
C ILE A 12 -4.71 -0.66 8.32
N ARG A 13 -5.21 -0.83 9.54
CA ARG A 13 -4.92 0.08 10.64
C ARG A 13 -3.52 -0.16 11.19
N GLU A 14 -2.71 0.88 11.28
CA GLU A 14 -1.36 0.80 11.83
C GLU A 14 -1.37 0.38 13.30
N ASP A 15 -2.41 0.74 14.06
CA ASP A 15 -2.61 0.27 15.45
C ASP A 15 -2.68 -1.26 15.54
N TYR A 16 -3.20 -1.92 14.50
CA TYR A 16 -3.25 -3.38 14.44
C TYR A 16 -1.85 -3.94 14.19
N LEU A 17 -1.09 -3.33 13.26
CA LEU A 17 0.28 -3.73 12.96
C LEU A 17 1.22 -3.54 14.15
N LEU A 18 1.05 -2.44 14.91
CA LEU A 18 1.82 -2.17 16.13
C LEU A 18 1.64 -3.24 17.21
N LYS A 19 0.51 -3.95 17.22
CA LYS A 19 0.24 -5.05 18.17
C LYS A 19 0.83 -6.39 17.73
N LYS A 20 1.47 -6.45 16.56
CA LYS A 20 2.05 -7.67 15.97
C LYS A 20 3.57 -7.61 16.09
N ASP A 21 4.04 -7.71 17.33
CA ASP A 21 5.47 -7.68 17.68
C ASP A 21 6.17 -6.46 17.04
N ASP A 22 7.21 -6.66 16.25
CA ASP A 22 7.98 -5.62 15.56
C ASP A 22 7.54 -5.38 14.11
N LEU A 23 6.37 -5.90 13.69
CA LEU A 23 5.93 -5.87 12.30
C LEU A 23 5.85 -4.44 11.72
N LEU A 24 5.27 -3.49 12.46
CA LEU A 24 5.16 -2.11 11.97
C LEU A 24 6.54 -1.47 11.78
N ASP A 25 7.47 -1.71 12.71
CA ASP A 25 8.83 -1.17 12.62
C ASP A 25 9.61 -1.81 11.46
N ILE A 26 9.42 -3.12 11.21
CA ILE A 26 9.97 -3.82 10.04
C ILE A 26 9.47 -3.21 8.73
N LEU A 27 8.17 -2.90 8.64
CA LEU A 27 7.52 -2.34 7.46
C LEU A 27 7.91 -0.88 7.20
N LEU A 28 8.15 -0.10 8.26
CA LEU A 28 8.61 1.28 8.14
C LEU A 28 10.10 1.39 7.82
N GLN A 29 10.87 0.32 7.92
CA GLN A 29 12.31 0.35 7.65
C GLN A 29 12.63 0.35 6.15
N ASP A 30 13.40 1.35 5.71
CA ASP A 30 14.15 1.31 4.46
C ASP A 30 15.30 0.32 4.57
N LYS A 31 15.23 -0.77 3.80
CA LYS A 31 16.23 -1.85 3.83
C LYS A 31 17.59 -1.44 3.24
N THR A 32 17.66 -0.33 2.51
CA THR A 32 18.92 0.18 1.93
C THR A 32 19.74 0.95 2.95
N THR A 33 19.08 1.81 3.73
CA THR A 33 19.76 2.69 4.70
C THR A 33 19.68 2.19 6.14
N GLY A 34 18.79 1.24 6.44
CA GLY A 34 18.49 0.77 7.79
C GLY A 34 17.68 1.76 8.64
N LYS A 35 17.40 2.96 8.11
CA LYS A 35 16.54 3.98 8.74
C LYS A 35 15.07 3.75 8.36
N ASN A 36 14.16 4.57 8.87
CA ASN A 36 12.77 4.53 8.43
C ASN A 36 12.58 5.26 7.10
N ILE A 37 11.61 4.77 6.30
CA ILE A 37 11.15 5.40 5.07
C ILE A 37 10.70 6.84 5.31
N LEU A 38 10.80 7.67 4.28
CA LEU A 38 10.42 9.08 4.33
C LEU A 38 8.94 9.25 3.98
N TRP A 39 8.33 10.34 4.41
CA TRP A 39 6.98 10.71 3.95
C TRP A 39 6.91 10.88 2.43
N ALA A 40 7.98 11.42 1.83
CA ALA A 40 8.10 11.64 0.38
C ALA A 40 6.94 12.43 -0.26
N THR A 41 6.18 13.17 0.55
CA THR A 41 5.01 13.95 0.14
C THR A 41 4.80 15.15 1.06
N ASP A 42 4.23 16.22 0.52
CA ASP A 42 3.84 17.44 1.23
C ASP A 42 2.44 17.34 1.86
N SER A 43 1.70 16.26 1.57
CA SER A 43 0.28 16.10 1.94
C SER A 43 0.02 16.18 3.46
N TYR A 44 1.04 16.00 4.28
CA TYR A 44 0.94 15.98 5.74
C TYR A 44 1.68 17.13 6.42
N GLU A 45 2.33 18.02 5.66
CA GLU A 45 3.24 19.04 6.20
C GLU A 45 2.55 20.00 7.18
N GLN A 46 1.25 20.26 7.00
CA GLN A 46 0.44 21.07 7.91
C GLN A 46 0.36 20.50 9.34
N LYS A 47 0.68 19.21 9.54
CA LYS A 47 0.75 18.57 10.87
C LYS A 47 2.07 18.83 11.60
N GLY A 48 3.01 19.54 10.96
CA GLY A 48 4.26 20.01 11.54
C GLY A 48 5.50 19.38 10.91
N LYS A 49 6.68 19.87 11.31
CA LYS A 49 7.99 19.53 10.70
C LYS A 49 8.32 18.04 10.66
N LYS A 50 7.76 17.23 11.58
CA LYS A 50 7.93 15.76 11.58
C LYS A 50 7.22 15.05 10.42
N TYR A 51 6.32 15.74 9.72
CA TYR A 51 5.58 15.27 8.55
C TYR A 51 6.10 15.90 7.24
N ALA A 52 7.25 16.57 7.27
CA ALA A 52 7.85 17.15 6.08
C ALA A 52 8.27 16.03 5.09
N PRO A 53 8.33 16.31 3.77
CA PRO A 53 8.62 15.29 2.76
C PRO A 53 9.91 14.49 3.00
N LEU A 54 10.94 15.14 3.55
CA LEU A 54 12.25 14.53 3.84
C LEU A 54 12.36 13.99 5.28
N ALA A 55 11.30 14.05 6.08
CA ALA A 55 11.28 13.48 7.42
C ALA A 55 10.92 11.99 7.37
N SER A 56 11.53 11.19 8.25
CA SER A 56 11.22 9.77 8.41
C SER A 56 9.87 9.56 9.10
N ILE A 57 9.15 8.53 8.67
CA ILE A 57 7.91 8.06 9.31
C ILE A 57 8.28 7.24 10.54
N THR A 58 7.79 7.61 11.72
CA THR A 58 7.91 6.83 12.95
C THR A 58 6.54 6.30 13.38
N SER A 59 6.51 5.19 14.11
CA SER A 59 5.26 4.51 14.50
C SER A 59 4.31 5.41 15.29
N ASP A 60 4.81 6.33 16.12
CA ASP A 60 4.00 7.32 16.85
C ASP A 60 3.31 8.35 15.94
N LEU A 61 3.82 8.58 14.72
CA LEU A 61 3.22 9.52 13.76
C LEU A 61 2.05 8.92 12.99
N VAL A 62 1.92 7.59 12.97
CA VAL A 62 0.88 6.87 12.19
C VAL A 62 -0.05 6.02 13.06
N THR A 63 0.16 5.96 14.37
CA THR A 63 -0.70 5.19 15.30
C THR A 63 -1.50 6.10 16.24
N GLY A 64 -2.38 5.51 17.05
CA GLY A 64 -3.21 6.19 18.03
C GLY A 64 -4.15 7.20 17.37
N LYS A 65 -3.99 8.49 17.69
CA LYS A 65 -4.80 9.58 17.10
C LYS A 65 -4.59 9.74 15.58
N ASN A 66 -3.48 9.23 15.05
CA ASN A 66 -3.11 9.34 13.64
C ASN A 66 -3.38 8.06 12.84
N SER A 67 -4.06 7.08 13.44
CA SER A 67 -4.34 5.77 12.86
C SER A 67 -5.25 5.73 11.63
N LYS A 68 -5.75 6.88 11.18
CA LYS A 68 -6.50 7.06 9.92
C LYS A 68 -5.79 8.03 8.98
N LEU A 69 -4.50 8.28 9.20
CA LEU A 69 -3.75 9.30 8.47
C LEU A 69 -3.36 8.81 7.08
N ILE A 70 -2.88 7.57 7.01
CA ILE A 70 -2.55 6.88 5.78
C ILE A 70 -3.70 5.91 5.53
N GLN A 71 -4.38 6.07 4.40
CA GLN A 71 -5.52 5.25 4.04
C GLN A 71 -5.54 5.02 2.54
N PRO A 72 -6.09 3.89 2.07
CA PRO A 72 -6.36 3.68 0.66
C PRO A 72 -7.21 4.81 0.10
N ARG A 73 -6.91 5.18 -1.14
CA ARG A 73 -7.59 6.25 -1.84
C ARG A 73 -9.11 6.06 -1.89
N ALA A 74 -9.59 4.83 -2.05
CA ALA A 74 -11.02 4.55 -2.13
C ALA A 74 -11.79 4.95 -0.86
N VAL A 75 -11.13 4.99 0.31
CA VAL A 75 -11.74 5.36 1.61
C VAL A 75 -11.85 6.87 1.80
N LYS A 76 -11.03 7.65 1.08
CA LYS A 76 -11.00 9.12 1.18
C LYS A 76 -12.30 9.76 0.68
N SER A 77 -12.59 11.00 1.11
CA SER A 77 -13.80 11.71 0.67
C SER A 77 -13.76 11.97 -0.85
N LYS A 78 -14.92 11.92 -1.53
CA LYS A 78 -14.99 12.18 -2.99
C LYS A 78 -14.38 13.53 -3.39
N GLU A 79 -14.43 14.53 -2.51
CA GLU A 79 -13.77 15.82 -2.71
C GLU A 79 -12.24 15.71 -2.69
N GLU A 80 -11.65 15.09 -1.65
CA GLU A 80 -10.20 14.85 -1.60
C GLU A 80 -9.73 14.01 -2.78
N GLN A 81 -10.55 13.01 -3.13
CA GLN A 81 -10.34 12.17 -4.28
C GLN A 81 -10.18 13.00 -5.58
N LEU A 82 -11.14 13.87 -5.89
CA LEU A 82 -11.12 14.72 -7.08
C LEU A 82 -9.94 15.71 -7.06
N LEU A 83 -9.66 16.32 -5.91
CA LEU A 83 -8.53 17.24 -5.75
C LEU A 83 -7.21 16.56 -6.07
N ARG A 84 -6.98 15.33 -5.58
CA ARG A 84 -5.75 14.58 -5.82
C ARG A 84 -5.59 14.14 -7.27
N THR A 85 -6.67 13.71 -7.94
CA THR A 85 -6.62 13.39 -9.38
C THR A 85 -6.21 14.61 -10.20
N ARG A 86 -6.73 15.80 -9.85
CA ARG A 86 -6.37 17.05 -10.55
C ARG A 86 -4.96 17.53 -10.23
N ASP A 87 -4.59 17.57 -8.95
CA ASP A 87 -3.35 18.21 -8.48
C ASP A 87 -2.13 17.29 -8.58
N LYS A 88 -2.31 16.00 -8.29
CA LYS A 88 -1.24 15.00 -8.21
C LYS A 88 -1.26 13.99 -9.37
N ALA A 89 -2.12 14.21 -10.37
CA ALA A 89 -2.32 13.28 -11.50
C ALA A 89 -2.60 11.84 -11.06
N GLU A 90 -3.30 11.67 -9.94
CA GLU A 90 -3.59 10.34 -9.40
C GLU A 90 -4.61 9.60 -10.27
N VAL A 91 -4.15 8.50 -10.89
CA VAL A 91 -4.90 7.64 -11.81
C VAL A 91 -4.80 6.18 -11.38
N PHE A 92 -5.77 5.36 -11.77
CA PHE A 92 -5.79 3.93 -11.46
C PHE A 92 -5.85 3.09 -12.72
N THR A 93 -4.95 2.12 -12.80
CA THR A 93 -4.99 1.07 -13.82
C THR A 93 -6.04 0.02 -13.40
N PRO A 94 -7.07 -0.25 -14.21
CA PRO A 94 -8.05 -1.29 -13.89
C PRO A 94 -7.37 -2.66 -13.72
N LEU A 95 -7.89 -3.47 -12.78
CA LEU A 95 -7.27 -4.77 -12.44
C LEU A 95 -7.11 -5.71 -13.64
N SER A 96 -8.04 -5.66 -14.61
CA SER A 96 -7.96 -6.45 -15.83
C SER A 96 -6.78 -6.05 -16.72
N ILE A 97 -6.40 -4.76 -16.72
CA ILE A 97 -5.26 -4.23 -17.46
C ILE A 97 -3.96 -4.57 -16.71
N VAL A 98 -3.95 -4.39 -15.39
CA VAL A 98 -2.81 -4.80 -14.53
C VAL A 98 -2.49 -6.28 -14.76
N LYS A 99 -3.52 -7.14 -14.74
CA LYS A 99 -3.37 -8.57 -15.01
C LYS A 99 -2.76 -8.84 -16.38
N GLN A 100 -3.32 -8.25 -17.44
CA GLN A 100 -2.81 -8.43 -18.81
C GLN A 100 -1.34 -8.01 -18.94
N MET A 101 -0.97 -6.89 -18.33
CA MET A 101 0.40 -6.39 -18.36
C MET A 101 1.37 -7.28 -17.56
N ASN A 102 0.96 -7.75 -16.37
CA ASN A 102 1.78 -8.68 -15.58
C ASN A 102 1.95 -10.01 -16.32
N GLU A 103 0.88 -10.59 -16.89
CA GLU A 103 0.94 -11.83 -17.66
C GLU A 103 1.81 -11.69 -18.93
N ALA A 104 1.85 -10.52 -19.56
CA ALA A 104 2.69 -10.26 -20.73
C ALA A 104 4.19 -10.13 -20.37
N CYS A 105 4.51 -9.57 -19.21
CA CYS A 105 5.88 -9.32 -18.76
C CYS A 105 6.47 -10.48 -17.94
N ASP A 106 5.63 -11.27 -17.27
CA ASP A 106 6.08 -12.35 -16.40
C ASP A 106 6.35 -13.62 -17.19
N ASN A 107 7.62 -13.87 -17.43
CA ASN A 107 8.10 -15.04 -18.16
C ASN A 107 8.29 -16.28 -17.27
N LYS A 108 8.07 -16.18 -15.95
CA LYS A 108 8.30 -17.28 -14.99
C LYS A 108 7.00 -17.84 -14.45
N ARG A 109 6.77 -19.13 -14.67
CA ARG A 109 5.71 -19.85 -13.95
C ARG A 109 6.12 -20.09 -12.50
N VAL A 110 5.32 -19.58 -11.57
CA VAL A 110 5.50 -19.81 -10.12
C VAL A 110 5.02 -21.21 -9.74
N THR A 111 5.83 -21.91 -8.94
CA THR A 111 5.58 -23.25 -8.40
C THR A 111 5.95 -23.29 -6.92
N LYS A 112 5.62 -24.40 -6.25
CA LYS A 112 6.01 -24.60 -4.84
C LYS A 112 7.53 -24.64 -4.62
N SER A 113 8.32 -24.93 -5.65
CA SER A 113 9.77 -25.05 -5.53
C SER A 113 10.54 -23.78 -5.90
N ASN A 114 9.92 -22.81 -6.57
CA ASN A 114 10.61 -21.59 -7.03
C ASN A 114 9.98 -20.28 -6.52
N TRP A 115 8.92 -20.33 -5.71
CA TRP A 115 8.24 -19.10 -5.27
C TRP A 115 9.17 -18.16 -4.48
N GLN A 116 10.12 -18.70 -3.69
CA GLN A 116 11.10 -17.88 -2.98
C GLN A 116 12.03 -17.11 -3.92
N GLU A 117 12.46 -17.76 -5.01
CA GLU A 117 13.26 -17.10 -6.06
C GLU A 117 12.41 -16.04 -6.78
N TYR A 118 11.14 -16.34 -7.02
CA TYR A 118 10.23 -15.41 -7.68
C TYR A 118 10.00 -14.14 -6.84
N VAL A 119 9.72 -14.27 -5.55
CA VAL A 119 9.50 -13.12 -4.67
C VAL A 119 10.77 -12.34 -4.34
N SER A 120 11.95 -12.92 -4.59
CA SER A 120 13.24 -12.23 -4.42
C SER A 120 13.72 -11.51 -5.69
N LEU A 121 12.97 -11.61 -6.80
CA LEU A 121 13.29 -10.87 -8.02
C LEU A 121 13.25 -9.37 -7.78
N LEU A 122 14.27 -8.67 -8.27
CA LEU A 122 14.27 -7.22 -8.30
C LEU A 122 13.28 -6.73 -9.37
N LYS A 123 12.13 -6.23 -8.91
CA LYS A 123 11.11 -5.56 -9.73
C LYS A 123 10.95 -4.12 -9.25
N LEU A 124 10.86 -3.18 -10.18
CA LEU A 124 10.66 -1.76 -9.89
C LEU A 124 9.38 -1.28 -10.57
N GLU A 125 8.47 -0.73 -9.78
CA GLU A 125 7.30 -0.03 -10.27
C GLU A 125 7.54 1.48 -10.16
N ILE A 126 7.70 2.16 -11.29
CA ILE A 126 7.87 3.61 -11.36
C ILE A 126 6.48 4.24 -11.37
N THR A 127 6.32 5.40 -10.72
CA THR A 127 5.02 6.10 -10.58
C THR A 127 3.93 5.18 -10.02
N CYS A 128 4.27 4.42 -8.98
CA CYS A 128 3.49 3.27 -8.52
C CYS A 128 2.11 3.63 -7.94
N GLY A 129 1.89 4.85 -7.45
CA GLY A 129 0.65 5.18 -6.74
C GLY A 129 0.45 4.24 -5.55
N GLU A 130 -0.51 3.32 -5.64
CA GLU A 130 -0.75 2.26 -4.64
C GLU A 130 -0.07 0.91 -4.97
N ALA A 131 0.84 0.90 -5.94
CA ALA A 131 1.60 -0.25 -6.42
C ALA A 131 0.75 -1.44 -6.94
N PRO A 132 -0.23 -1.22 -7.84
CA PRO A 132 -1.13 -2.27 -8.29
C PRO A 132 -0.43 -3.41 -9.04
N PHE A 133 0.73 -3.16 -9.66
CA PHE A 133 1.51 -4.17 -10.38
C PHE A 133 2.35 -5.08 -9.46
N ILE A 134 2.46 -4.73 -8.17
CA ILE A 134 3.06 -5.60 -7.13
C ILE A 134 1.99 -6.38 -6.38
N VAL A 135 0.93 -5.72 -5.92
CA VAL A 135 -0.22 -6.38 -5.27
C VAL A 135 -1.44 -5.46 -5.17
N SER A 136 -2.59 -5.95 -5.61
CA SER A 136 -3.88 -5.28 -5.49
C SER A 136 -4.74 -5.94 -4.42
N ARG A 137 -5.12 -5.20 -3.36
CA ARG A 137 -5.96 -5.71 -2.25
C ARG A 137 -7.45 -5.49 -2.47
N TYR A 138 -7.81 -4.51 -3.28
CA TYR A 138 -9.17 -4.10 -3.60
C TYR A 138 -9.22 -3.62 -5.05
N ASP A 139 -10.42 -3.37 -5.59
CA ASP A 139 -10.59 -2.80 -6.92
C ASP A 139 -10.68 -1.26 -6.83
N PRO A 140 -9.65 -0.51 -7.25
CA PRO A 140 -9.62 0.94 -7.08
C PRO A 140 -10.55 1.70 -8.05
N VAL A 141 -11.05 1.05 -9.09
CA VAL A 141 -12.04 1.64 -10.01
C VAL A 141 -13.47 1.29 -9.62
N SER A 142 -13.65 0.47 -8.58
CA SER A 142 -14.95 0.11 -8.03
C SER A 142 -15.30 0.96 -6.81
N ASP A 143 -16.56 1.39 -6.71
CA ASP A 143 -17.09 2.07 -5.52
C ASP A 143 -17.40 1.11 -4.35
N LYS A 144 -17.11 -0.19 -4.48
CA LYS A 144 -17.47 -1.20 -3.48
C LYS A 144 -16.66 -1.13 -2.19
N GLN A 145 -15.42 -0.62 -2.24
CA GLN A 145 -14.50 -0.58 -1.08
C GLN A 145 -14.35 -1.94 -0.38
N GLU A 146 -14.34 -3.03 -1.15
CA GLU A 146 -14.28 -4.41 -0.63
C GLU A 146 -12.90 -5.02 -0.85
N LEU A 147 -12.44 -5.80 0.14
CA LEU A 147 -11.26 -6.64 -0.05
C LEU A 147 -11.51 -7.72 -1.11
N LEU A 148 -10.57 -7.85 -2.02
CA LEU A 148 -10.56 -8.95 -2.98
C LEU A 148 -10.11 -10.24 -2.28
N PRO A 149 -10.81 -11.36 -2.51
CA PRO A 149 -10.28 -12.69 -2.20
C PRO A 149 -8.90 -12.88 -2.81
N LEU A 150 -7.99 -13.57 -2.12
CA LEU A 150 -6.60 -13.77 -2.59
C LEU A 150 -6.51 -14.24 -4.05
N LYS A 151 -7.39 -15.17 -4.46
CA LYS A 151 -7.46 -15.70 -5.84
C LYS A 151 -7.86 -14.68 -6.93
N LYS A 152 -8.40 -13.53 -6.53
CA LYS A 152 -8.82 -12.44 -7.43
C LYS A 152 -7.84 -11.25 -7.39
N ARG A 153 -6.85 -11.27 -6.49
CA ARG A 153 -5.81 -10.25 -6.46
C ARG A 153 -4.90 -10.43 -7.67
N VAL A 154 -4.38 -9.31 -8.15
CA VAL A 154 -3.41 -9.19 -9.24
C VAL A 154 -2.22 -8.40 -8.72
N GLY A 155 -1.12 -8.39 -9.46
CA GLY A 155 0.18 -8.02 -8.92
C GLY A 155 1.05 -9.25 -8.80
#